data_AF-A0A7W1GGZ8-F1
#
_entry.id   AF-A0A7W1GGZ8-F1
#
_cell.length_a   1.000
_cell.length_b   1.000
_cell.length_c   1.000
_cell.angle_alpha   90.00
_cell.angle_beta   90.00
_cell.angle_gamma   90.00
#
_symmetry.space_group_name_H-M   'P 1'
#
loop_
_entity.id
_entity.type
_entity.pdbx_description
1 polymer ?
#
loop_
_entity_poly.entity_id
_entity_poly.type
_entity_poly.pdbx_seq_one_letter_code
_entity_poly.pdbx_strand_id
1 'polypeptide(L)'
;MTLNTAATLLLLFIGSAFLLLAAIGVMRMPDVFSRMQAATKAATLGAACMLSAVAVHFDDFGVTIRALLVVAFVFLTAPVAAHVIARAAYFIGVPLWEGTIVDELRGRYDSQTHTLASGFPNSEIHSQADTNKSDELNVSNSDAGEGFSPG
;
A
#
# COMPACT_ATOMS: atom_id res chain seq x y z
N MET A 1 -41.11 21.45 -4.39
CA MET A 1 -39.91 22.07 -5.00
C MET A 1 -38.89 22.54 -3.95
N THR A 2 -39.30 23.21 -2.86
CA THR A 2 -38.37 23.70 -1.82
C THR A 2 -37.74 22.61 -0.94
N LEU A 3 -38.44 21.49 -0.71
CA LEU A 3 -37.93 20.40 0.13
C LEU A 3 -36.76 19.67 -0.53
N ASN A 4 -36.86 19.37 -1.83
CA ASN A 4 -35.78 18.73 -2.58
C ASN A 4 -34.56 19.64 -2.66
N THR A 5 -34.75 20.95 -2.88
CA THR A 5 -33.63 21.90 -2.91
C THR A 5 -32.95 22.02 -1.54
N ALA A 6 -33.71 22.02 -0.44
CA ALA A 6 -33.13 22.01 0.91
C ALA A 6 -32.32 20.73 1.19
N ALA A 7 -32.84 19.56 0.80
CA ALA A 7 -32.13 18.29 0.93
C ALA A 7 -30.85 18.26 0.07
N THR A 8 -30.92 18.69 -1.19
CA THR A 8 -29.76 18.80 -2.07
C THR A 8 -28.69 19.70 -1.46
N LEU A 9 -29.04 20.88 -0.96
CA LEU A 9 -28.09 21.83 -0.35
C LEU A 9 -27.40 21.21 0.88
N LEU A 10 -28.15 20.53 1.74
CA LEU A 10 -27.59 19.85 2.91
C LEU A 10 -26.60 18.76 2.49
N LEU A 11 -26.98 17.89 1.54
CA LEU A 11 -26.13 16.82 1.06
C LEU A 11 -24.88 17.35 0.33
N LEU A 12 -25.00 18.43 -0.44
CA LEU A 12 -23.87 19.06 -1.12
C LEU A 12 -22.89 19.67 -0.11
N PHE A 13 -23.41 20.30 0.94
CA PHE A 13 -22.59 20.91 1.99
C PHE A 13 -21.81 19.83 2.76
N ILE A 14 -22.48 18.74 3.15
CA ILE A 14 -21.85 17.60 3.82
C ILE A 14 -20.83 16.92 2.90
N GLY A 15 -21.19 16.67 1.64
CA GLY A 15 -20.30 16.05 0.65
C GLY A 15 -19.05 16.89 0.40
N SER A 16 -19.20 18.20 0.25
CA SER A 16 -18.08 19.14 0.11
C SER A 16 -17.21 19.20 1.36
N ALA A 17 -17.80 19.19 2.56
CA ALA A 17 -17.05 19.14 3.80
C ALA A 17 -16.21 17.86 3.88
N PHE A 18 -16.76 16.70 3.50
CA PHE A 18 -16.03 15.44 3.44
C PHE A 18 -14.89 15.44 2.42
N LEU A 19 -15.08 16.02 1.24
CA LEU A 19 -14.01 16.20 0.25
C LEU A 19 -12.89 17.12 0.76
N LEU A 20 -13.27 18.16 1.50
CA LEU A 20 -12.31 19.06 2.14
C LEU A 20 -11.54 18.35 3.25
N LEU A 21 -12.21 17.52 4.06
CA LEU A 21 -11.57 16.62 5.03
C LEU A 21 -10.64 15.61 4.35
N ALA A 22 -11.01 15.10 3.17
CA ALA A 22 -10.14 14.21 2.39
C ALA A 22 -8.84 14.92 1.99
N ALA A 23 -8.94 16.15 1.48
CA ALA A 23 -7.77 16.97 1.13
C ALA A 23 -6.91 17.31 2.36
N ILE A 24 -7.52 17.65 3.50
CA ILE A 24 -6.80 17.88 4.76
C ILE A 24 -6.13 16.59 5.26
N GLY A 25 -6.80 15.45 5.15
CA GLY A 25 -6.26 14.14 5.50
C GLY A 25 -5.00 13.79 4.69
N VAL A 26 -4.98 14.16 3.41
CA VAL A 26 -3.78 14.07 2.58
C VAL A 26 -2.68 15.01 3.04
N MET A 27 -2.97 16.21 3.53
CA MET A 27 -1.93 17.15 3.97
C MET A 27 -1.38 16.86 5.37
N ARG A 28 -2.17 16.27 6.27
CA ARG A 28 -1.80 16.16 7.69
C ARG A 28 -1.13 14.85 8.10
N MET A 29 -1.28 13.77 7.33
CA MET A 29 -0.68 12.49 7.68
C MET A 29 0.78 12.38 7.17
N PRO A 30 1.73 11.90 7.99
CA PRO A 30 3.16 11.87 7.67
C PRO A 30 3.58 10.73 6.72
N ASP A 31 2.73 9.72 6.48
CA ASP A 31 3.06 8.53 5.69
C ASP A 31 2.14 8.37 4.46
N VAL A 32 2.73 8.04 3.31
CA VAL A 32 2.06 7.84 2.01
C VAL A 32 0.92 6.84 2.10
N PHE A 33 1.11 5.72 2.82
CA PHE A 33 0.10 4.67 2.94
C PHE A 33 -1.07 5.08 3.83
N SER A 34 -0.76 5.75 4.95
CA SER A 34 -1.76 6.28 5.88
C SER A 34 -2.60 7.38 5.24
N ARG A 35 -1.95 8.29 4.48
CA ARG A 35 -2.60 9.33 3.67
C ARG A 35 -3.57 8.72 2.65
N MET A 36 -3.16 7.66 1.95
CA MET A 36 -4.00 7.00 0.94
C MET A 36 -5.29 6.44 1.54
N GLN A 37 -5.21 5.75 2.68
CA GLN A 37 -6.41 5.17 3.31
C GLN A 37 -7.33 6.24 3.91
N ALA A 38 -6.77 7.25 4.59
CA ALA A 38 -7.56 8.34 5.16
C ALA A 38 -8.28 9.16 4.08
N ALA A 39 -7.57 9.50 3.00
CA ALA A 39 -8.14 10.20 1.86
C ALA A 39 -9.21 9.38 1.17
N THR A 40 -8.98 8.08 0.95
CA THR A 40 -9.94 7.21 0.25
C THR A 40 -11.25 7.08 1.02
N LYS A 41 -11.20 6.91 2.35
CA LYS A 41 -12.41 6.82 3.20
C LYS A 41 -13.22 8.12 3.21
N ALA A 42 -12.54 9.26 3.30
CA ALA A 42 -13.21 10.57 3.28
C ALA A 42 -13.77 10.90 1.89
N ALA A 43 -13.03 10.59 0.82
CA ALA A 43 -13.44 10.83 -0.56
C ALA A 43 -14.63 9.95 -0.98
N THR A 44 -14.67 8.67 -0.56
CA THR A 44 -15.81 7.78 -0.83
C THR A 44 -17.10 8.30 -0.21
N LEU A 45 -17.07 8.70 1.07
CA LEU A 45 -18.24 9.28 1.75
C LEU A 45 -18.68 10.61 1.12
N GLY A 46 -17.72 11.48 0.76
CA GLY A 46 -17.99 12.74 0.08
C GLY A 46 -18.65 12.55 -1.29
N ALA A 47 -18.11 11.65 -2.11
CA ALA A 47 -18.65 11.31 -3.43
C ALA A 47 -20.04 10.67 -3.33
N ALA A 48 -20.27 9.77 -2.36
CA ALA A 48 -21.57 9.16 -2.12
C ALA A 48 -22.64 10.19 -1.74
N CYS A 49 -22.31 11.14 -0.85
CA CYS A 49 -23.21 12.25 -0.50
C CYS A 49 -23.50 13.15 -1.71
N MET A 50 -22.47 13.51 -2.50
CA MET A 50 -22.65 14.32 -3.70
C MET A 50 -23.54 13.64 -4.75
N LEU A 51 -23.35 12.35 -5.01
CA LEU A 51 -24.18 11.59 -5.94
C LEU A 51 -25.64 11.55 -5.50
N SER A 52 -25.86 11.33 -4.20
CA SER A 52 -27.20 11.34 -3.61
C SER A 52 -27.86 12.72 -3.73
N ALA A 53 -27.08 13.81 -3.62
CA ALA A 53 -27.57 15.18 -3.82
C ALA A 53 -28.03 15.42 -5.27
N VAL A 54 -27.23 14.97 -6.25
CA VAL A 54 -27.52 15.11 -7.69
C VAL A 54 -28.75 14.30 -8.07
N ALA A 55 -28.88 13.07 -7.57
CA ALA A 55 -30.03 12.21 -7.81
C ALA A 55 -31.34 12.85 -7.31
N VAL A 56 -31.33 13.48 -6.13
CA VAL A 56 -32.50 14.17 -5.56
C VAL A 56 -32.82 15.49 -6.29
N HIS A 57 -31.83 16.13 -6.90
CA HIS A 57 -32.00 17.44 -7.54
C HIS A 57 -32.56 17.36 -8.96
N PHE A 58 -31.96 16.53 -9.80
CA PHE A 58 -32.24 16.55 -11.23
C PHE A 58 -33.48 15.74 -11.60
N ASP A 59 -33.79 14.66 -10.88
CA ASP A 59 -34.84 13.68 -11.23
C ASP A 59 -34.80 13.26 -12.73
N ASP A 60 -33.64 13.47 -13.37
CA ASP A 60 -33.37 13.23 -14.77
C ASP A 60 -32.24 12.20 -14.90
N PHE A 61 -32.53 11.18 -15.69
CA PHE A 61 -31.69 10.01 -15.85
C PHE A 61 -30.39 10.33 -16.60
N GLY A 62 -30.44 11.28 -17.53
CA GLY A 62 -29.30 11.64 -18.39
C GLY A 62 -28.13 12.26 -17.61
N VAL A 63 -28.43 13.22 -16.72
CA VAL A 63 -27.40 13.89 -15.90
C VAL A 63 -26.83 12.94 -14.86
N THR A 64 -27.68 12.13 -14.23
CA THR A 64 -27.30 11.15 -13.21
C THR A 64 -26.32 10.12 -13.77
N ILE A 65 -26.59 9.57 -14.96
CA ILE A 65 -25.70 8.59 -15.61
C ILE A 65 -24.32 9.19 -15.91
N ARG A 66 -24.26 10.42 -16.43
CA ARG A 66 -22.97 11.08 -16.75
C ARG A 66 -22.15 11.32 -15.48
N ALA A 67 -22.78 11.81 -14.41
CA ALA A 67 -22.12 12.01 -13.13
C ALA A 67 -21.59 10.68 -12.56
N LEU A 68 -22.40 9.63 -12.63
CA LEU A 68 -22.02 8.29 -12.17
C LEU A 68 -20.86 7.70 -12.99
N LEU A 69 -20.84 7.91 -14.31
CA LEU A 69 -19.74 7.49 -15.18
C LEU A 69 -18.42 8.19 -14.85
N VAL A 70 -18.45 9.51 -14.61
CA VAL A 70 -17.24 10.25 -14.21
C VAL A 70 -16.71 9.74 -12.87
N VAL A 71 -17.57 9.54 -11.88
CA VAL A 71 -17.16 9.00 -10.58
C VAL A 71 -16.62 7.58 -10.73
N ALA A 72 -17.31 6.70 -11.46
CA ALA A 72 -16.85 5.33 -11.70
C ALA A 72 -15.47 5.31 -12.37
N PHE A 73 -15.25 6.18 -13.36
CA PHE A 73 -13.95 6.32 -14.02
C PHE A 73 -12.85 6.77 -13.05
N VAL A 74 -13.11 7.80 -12.25
CA VAL A 74 -12.17 8.26 -11.20
C VAL A 74 -11.93 7.18 -10.16
N PHE A 75 -12.98 6.44 -9.78
CA PHE A 75 -12.92 5.37 -8.79
C PHE A 75 -12.12 4.15 -9.27
N LEU A 76 -12.08 3.90 -10.58
CA LEU A 76 -11.20 2.90 -11.18
C LEU A 76 -9.77 3.41 -11.31
N THR A 77 -9.61 4.69 -11.67
CA THR A 77 -8.30 5.30 -11.88
C THR A 77 -7.53 5.49 -10.56
N ALA A 78 -8.22 5.90 -9.49
CA ALA A 78 -7.63 6.17 -8.19
C ALA A 78 -6.86 4.97 -7.58
N PRO A 79 -7.43 3.75 -7.46
CA PRO A 79 -6.71 2.60 -6.92
C PRO A 79 -5.58 2.11 -7.82
N VAL A 80 -5.73 2.20 -9.15
CA VAL A 80 -4.65 1.84 -10.09
C VAL A 80 -3.48 2.81 -9.93
N ALA A 81 -3.74 4.12 -9.92
CA ALA A 81 -2.74 5.14 -9.67
C ALA A 81 -2.09 4.96 -8.29
N ALA A 82 -2.89 4.74 -7.25
CA ALA A 82 -2.42 4.50 -5.89
C ALA A 82 -1.52 3.27 -5.80
N HIS A 83 -1.86 2.17 -6.49
CA HIS A 83 -1.04 0.96 -6.49
C HIS A 83 0.30 1.17 -7.19
N VAL A 84 0.31 1.86 -8.33
CA VAL A 84 1.55 2.19 -9.06
C VAL A 84 2.42 3.14 -8.26
N ILE A 85 1.83 4.15 -7.61
CA ILE A 85 2.54 5.10 -6.73
C ILE A 85 3.12 4.36 -5.52
N ALA A 86 2.36 3.49 -4.87
CA ALA A 86 2.84 2.69 -3.74
C ALA A 86 4.01 1.78 -4.13
N ARG A 87 3.90 1.11 -5.28
CA ARG A 87 4.99 0.27 -5.82
C ARG A 87 6.23 1.13 -6.08
N ALA A 88 6.08 2.24 -6.80
CA ALA A 88 7.18 3.15 -7.10
C ALA A 88 7.83 3.72 -5.82
N ALA A 89 7.03 4.15 -4.84
CA ALA A 89 7.50 4.66 -3.55
C ALA A 89 8.33 3.63 -2.78
N TYR A 90 7.93 2.35 -2.82
CA TYR A 90 8.71 1.27 -2.22
C TYR A 90 10.06 1.06 -2.94
N PHE A 91 10.06 1.02 -4.27
CA PHE A 91 11.28 0.80 -5.06
C PHE A 91 12.28 1.97 -4.98
N ILE A 92 11.81 3.21 -4.84
CA ILE A 92 12.69 4.38 -4.68
C ILE A 92 13.15 4.58 -3.22
N GLY A 93 12.76 3.70 -2.29
CA GLY A 93 13.22 3.73 -0.90
C GLY A 93 12.68 4.90 -0.09
N VAL A 94 11.44 5.36 -0.35
CA VAL A 94 10.82 6.40 0.47
C VAL A 94 10.76 5.92 1.92
N PRO A 95 11.22 6.70 2.91
CA PRO A 95 11.19 6.30 4.31
C PRO A 95 9.75 6.01 4.74
N LEU A 96 9.50 4.77 5.17
CA LEU A 96 8.24 4.38 5.83
C LEU A 96 8.15 5.08 7.19
N TRP A 97 6.94 5.25 7.74
CA TRP A 97 6.75 5.82 9.07
C TRP A 97 7.58 5.04 10.11
N GLU A 98 8.32 5.75 10.95
CA GLU A 98 9.04 5.27 12.15
C GLU A 98 8.25 4.29 13.05
N GLY A 99 6.91 4.28 12.99
CA GLY A 99 6.04 3.35 13.75
C GLY A 99 5.66 2.07 13.00
N THR A 100 6.22 1.80 11.82
CA THR A 100 5.94 0.60 11.04
C THR A 100 6.63 -0.61 11.69
N ILE A 101 5.86 -1.40 12.46
CA ILE A 101 6.38 -2.57 13.21
C ILE A 101 6.65 -3.77 12.27
N VAL A 102 5.94 -3.85 11.14
CA VAL A 102 6.02 -5.00 10.22
C VAL A 102 6.27 -4.51 8.79
N ASP A 103 7.46 -4.83 8.27
CA ASP A 103 7.78 -4.77 6.85
C ASP A 103 8.34 -6.14 6.44
N GLU A 104 7.46 -7.00 5.94
CA GLU A 104 7.81 -8.37 5.53
C GLU A 104 8.68 -8.42 4.27
N LEU A 105 8.79 -7.31 3.55
CA LEU A 105 9.49 -7.20 2.28
C LEU A 105 10.91 -6.64 2.46
N ARG A 106 11.18 -5.94 3.57
CA ARG A 106 12.49 -5.42 3.95
C ARG A 106 13.55 -6.52 3.97
N GLY A 107 14.54 -6.40 3.09
CA GLY A 107 15.67 -7.34 2.99
C GLY A 107 15.35 -8.69 2.33
N ARG A 108 14.10 -8.94 1.89
CA ARG A 108 13.71 -10.17 1.17
C ARG A 108 13.61 -10.00 -0.35
N TYR A 109 13.65 -8.77 -0.84
CA TYR A 109 13.66 -8.47 -2.25
C TYR A 109 15.07 -8.09 -2.70
N ASP A 110 15.71 -8.95 -3.48
CA ASP A 110 16.98 -8.64 -4.13
C ASP A 110 16.72 -7.89 -5.44
N SER A 111 17.10 -6.60 -5.44
CA SER A 111 16.93 -5.70 -6.59
C SER A 111 17.76 -6.07 -7.82
N GLN A 112 18.80 -6.91 -7.70
CA GLN A 112 19.63 -7.32 -8.84
C GLN A 112 19.16 -8.62 -9.48
N THR A 113 18.72 -9.58 -8.67
CA THR A 113 18.26 -10.90 -9.15
C THR A 113 16.75 -10.99 -9.31
N HIS A 114 16.00 -9.99 -8.81
CA HIS A 114 14.53 -9.94 -8.80
C HIS A 114 13.89 -11.16 -8.10
N THR A 115 14.64 -11.86 -7.25
CA THR A 115 14.15 -13.01 -6.49
C THR A 115 13.62 -12.57 -5.12
N LEU A 116 12.47 -13.11 -4.73
CA LEU A 116 11.88 -12.95 -3.39
C LEU A 116 12.29 -14.15 -2.54
N ALA A 117 13.01 -13.90 -1.44
CA ALA A 117 13.34 -14.96 -0.48
C ALA A 117 12.08 -15.36 0.32
N SER A 118 11.52 -16.54 0.06
CA SER A 118 10.36 -17.07 0.78
C SER A 118 10.81 -17.91 1.99
N GLY A 119 11.29 -17.27 3.05
CA GLY A 119 11.73 -17.93 4.29
C GLY A 119 11.11 -17.30 5.54
N PHE A 120 10.72 -18.10 6.53
CA PHE A 120 10.28 -17.58 7.83
C PHE A 120 11.48 -16.95 8.56
N PRO A 121 11.30 -15.83 9.30
CA PRO A 121 12.40 -15.04 9.90
C PRO A 121 13.38 -15.85 10.76
N ASN A 122 12.95 -17.01 11.28
CA ASN A 122 13.71 -17.85 12.20
C ASN A 122 14.30 -19.13 11.57
N SER A 123 14.31 -19.26 10.23
CA SER A 123 14.82 -20.48 9.58
C SER A 123 16.24 -20.37 8.99
N GLU A 124 16.72 -19.15 8.69
CA GLU A 124 18.00 -18.98 7.98
C GLU A 124 19.23 -18.90 8.91
N ILE A 125 19.05 -18.48 10.18
CA ILE A 125 20.16 -18.45 11.15
C ILE A 125 20.67 -19.87 11.47
N HIS A 126 19.80 -20.88 11.37
CA HIS A 126 20.21 -22.27 11.59
C HIS A 126 20.75 -22.95 10.33
N SER A 127 20.20 -22.67 9.13
CA SER A 127 20.64 -23.38 7.94
C SER A 127 22.02 -22.93 7.41
N GLN A 128 22.41 -21.66 7.53
CA GLN A 128 23.74 -21.21 7.07
C GLN A 128 24.87 -21.53 8.06
N ALA A 129 24.55 -21.57 9.36
CA ALA A 129 25.51 -21.98 10.38
C ALA A 129 25.85 -23.48 10.27
N ASP A 130 24.88 -24.31 9.88
CA ASP A 130 25.09 -25.74 9.71
C ASP A 130 25.91 -26.07 8.46
N THR A 131 25.69 -25.40 7.31
CA THR A 131 26.49 -25.64 6.09
C THR A 131 27.95 -25.18 6.25
N ASN A 132 28.18 -23.98 6.80
CA ASN A 132 29.53 -23.45 6.98
C ASN A 132 30.33 -24.29 7.98
N LYS A 133 29.68 -24.80 9.04
CA LYS A 133 30.32 -25.66 10.04
C LYS A 133 30.61 -27.07 9.52
N SER A 134 29.76 -27.64 8.67
CA SER A 134 30.06 -28.91 8.00
C SER A 134 31.22 -28.79 7.00
N ASP A 135 31.33 -27.65 6.32
CA ASP A 135 32.45 -27.39 5.40
C ASP A 135 33.76 -27.16 6.15
N GLU A 136 33.77 -26.41 7.26
CA GLU A 136 34.95 -26.24 8.13
C GLU A 136 35.40 -27.56 8.80
N LEU A 137 34.47 -28.39 9.25
CA LEU A 137 34.79 -29.70 9.83
C LEU A 137 35.34 -30.68 8.79
N ASN A 138 34.92 -30.58 7.53
CA ASN A 138 35.43 -31.41 6.43
C ASN A 138 36.83 -30.96 5.97
N VAL A 139 37.10 -29.64 5.96
CA VAL A 139 38.43 -29.08 5.64
C VAL A 139 39.44 -29.39 6.74
N SER A 140 39.07 -29.24 8.02
CA SER A 140 39.95 -29.54 9.16
C SER A 140 40.32 -31.03 9.26
N ASN A 141 39.39 -31.92 8.93
CA ASN A 141 39.65 -33.37 8.92
C ASN A 141 40.40 -33.84 7.66
N SER A 142 40.46 -33.02 6.61
CA SER A 142 41.25 -33.28 5.40
C SER A 142 42.74 -33.02 5.60
N ASP A 143 43.11 -32.02 6.42
CA ASP A 143 44.52 -31.68 6.70
C ASP A 143 45.16 -32.55 7.81
N ALA A 144 44.35 -33.23 8.64
CA ALA A 144 44.85 -34.12 9.70
C ALA A 144 45.29 -35.51 9.19
N GLY A 145 45.05 -35.84 7.92
CA GLY A 145 45.37 -37.14 7.30
C GLY A 145 46.72 -37.21 6.57
N GLU A 146 47.37 -36.07 6.31
CA GLU A 146 48.57 -35.98 5.48
C GLU A 146 49.84 -35.73 6.31
N GLY A 147 50.02 -36.51 7.39
CA GLY A 147 51.11 -36.31 8.35
C GLY A 147 51.85 -37.58 8.74
N PHE A 148 52.97 -37.83 8.06
CA PHE A 148 54.17 -38.54 8.55
C PHE A 148 54.18 -40.08 8.50
N SER A 149 54.76 -40.62 7.42
CA SER A 149 55.33 -41.96 7.36
C SER A 149 56.87 -41.87 7.48
N PRO A 150 57.49 -42.38 8.55
CA PRO A 150 58.94 -42.46 8.63
C PRO A 150 59.45 -43.72 7.93
N GLY A 151 60.32 -43.53 6.94
CA GLY A 151 61.12 -44.57 6.29
C GLY A 151 62.60 -44.25 6.40
#